data_AF-H3ZQP9-F1
#
_entry.id   AF-H3ZQP9-F1
#
_cell.length_a   1.000
_cell.length_b   1.000
_cell.length_c   1.000
_cell.angle_alpha   90.00
_cell.angle_beta   90.00
_cell.angle_gamma   90.00
#
_symmetry.space_group_name_H-M   'P 1'
#
loop_
_entity.id
_entity.type
_entity.pdbx_description
1 polymer ?
#
loop_
_entity_poly.entity_id
_entity_poly.type
_entity_poly.pdbx_seq_one_letter_code
_entity_poly.pdbx_strand_id
1 'polypeptide(L)'
;MPIEIKVEGKRFRKLKELDVLELIEKNLAKAEKTLQAEREAFLLEKKAKLEEKLREIEDELEELRAFYEKALKDKELMTSVREKLRKENEELKKELEEKRREINNKT
;
A
#
# COMPACT_ATOMS: atom_id res chain seq x y z
N MET A 1 -26.62 -30.95 2.41
CA MET A 1 -28.06 -30.93 2.74
C MET A 1 -28.81 -31.42 1.51
N PRO A 2 -29.71 -32.41 1.62
CA PRO A 2 -30.55 -32.82 0.49
C PRO A 2 -31.56 -31.70 0.16
N ILE A 3 -31.73 -31.41 -1.11
CA ILE A 3 -32.71 -30.43 -1.61
C ILE A 3 -34.03 -31.18 -1.84
N GLU A 4 -35.08 -30.89 -1.06
CA GLU A 4 -36.42 -31.43 -1.30
C GLU A 4 -37.22 -30.51 -2.23
N ILE A 5 -37.61 -31.02 -3.39
CA ILE A 5 -38.43 -30.30 -4.37
C ILE A 5 -39.83 -30.92 -4.40
N LYS A 6 -40.85 -30.17 -3.95
CA LYS A 6 -42.26 -30.58 -4.03
C LYS A 6 -42.85 -30.15 -5.37
N VAL A 7 -43.32 -31.12 -6.14
CA VAL A 7 -43.97 -30.91 -7.45
C VAL A 7 -45.29 -31.64 -7.51
N GLU A 8 -46.29 -31.04 -8.18
CA GLU A 8 -47.59 -31.67 -8.43
C GLU A 8 -47.43 -33.00 -9.18
N GLY A 9 -48.27 -34.00 -8.85
CA GLY A 9 -48.15 -35.36 -9.38
C GLY A 9 -48.18 -35.45 -10.91
N LYS A 10 -48.90 -34.55 -11.61
CA LYS A 10 -48.88 -34.47 -13.09
C LYS A 10 -47.53 -33.98 -13.63
N ARG A 11 -46.90 -33.01 -12.96
CA ARG A 11 -45.58 -32.47 -13.30
C ARG A 11 -44.48 -33.49 -13.01
N PHE A 12 -44.59 -34.22 -11.91
CA PHE A 12 -43.66 -35.29 -11.56
C PHE A 12 -43.65 -36.41 -12.60
N ARG A 13 -44.82 -36.85 -13.09
CA ARG A 13 -44.88 -37.86 -14.16
C ARG A 13 -44.19 -37.40 -15.45
N LYS A 14 -44.40 -36.15 -15.87
CA LYS A 14 -43.69 -35.56 -17.03
C LYS A 14 -42.17 -35.46 -16.82
N LEU A 15 -41.74 -35.14 -15.60
CA LEU A 15 -40.31 -35.09 -15.24
C LEU A 15 -39.66 -36.47 -15.23
N LYS A 16 -40.42 -37.51 -14.87
CA LYS A 16 -39.96 -38.91 -14.85
C LYS A 16 -39.74 -39.48 -16.25
N GLU A 17 -40.37 -38.90 -17.26
CA GLU A 17 -40.26 -39.27 -18.68
C GLU A 17 -39.16 -38.49 -19.42
N LEU A 18 -38.60 -37.45 -18.80
CA LEU A 18 -37.52 -36.64 -19.38
C LEU A 18 -36.16 -37.30 -19.11
N ASP A 19 -35.33 -37.36 -20.14
CA ASP A 19 -33.94 -37.77 -20.00
C ASP A 19 -33.16 -36.67 -19.26
N VAL A 20 -32.66 -37.03 -18.09
CA VAL A 20 -31.88 -36.14 -17.23
C VAL A 20 -30.59 -35.72 -17.93
N LEU A 21 -29.97 -36.60 -18.72
CA LEU A 21 -28.75 -36.27 -19.47
C LEU A 21 -29.03 -35.21 -20.53
N GLU A 22 -30.13 -35.36 -21.28
CA GLU A 22 -30.53 -34.39 -22.31
C GLU A 22 -30.86 -33.02 -21.69
N LEU A 23 -31.44 -33.00 -20.48
CA LEU A 23 -31.68 -31.78 -19.71
C LEU A 23 -30.39 -31.10 -19.25
N ILE A 24 -29.40 -31.89 -18.79
CA ILE A 24 -28.08 -31.38 -18.39
C ILE A 24 -27.36 -30.79 -19.60
N GLU A 25 -27.29 -31.53 -20.71
CA GLU A 25 -26.65 -31.07 -21.95
C GLU A 25 -27.28 -29.78 -22.49
N LYS A 26 -28.62 -29.69 -22.48
CA LYS A 26 -29.34 -28.47 -22.91
C LYS A 26 -29.03 -27.25 -22.06
N ASN A 27 -28.66 -27.42 -20.81
CA ASN A 27 -28.40 -26.31 -19.88
C ASN A 27 -26.91 -26.08 -19.60
N LEU A 28 -26.02 -26.99 -20.00
CA LEU A 28 -24.58 -26.89 -19.75
C LEU A 28 -24.01 -25.57 -20.28
N ALA A 29 -24.32 -25.21 -21.52
CA ALA A 29 -23.85 -23.98 -22.14
C ALA A 29 -24.34 -22.70 -21.42
N LYS A 30 -25.52 -22.75 -20.79
CA LYS A 30 -26.02 -21.63 -19.97
C LYS A 30 -25.25 -21.54 -18.66
N ALA A 31 -25.01 -22.67 -18.00
CA ALA A 31 -24.21 -22.73 -16.79
C ALA A 31 -22.76 -22.25 -17.01
N GLU A 32 -22.14 -22.65 -18.12
CA GLU A 32 -20.81 -22.16 -18.51
C GLU A 32 -20.78 -20.64 -18.69
N LYS A 33 -21.77 -20.07 -19.38
CA LYS A 33 -21.87 -18.61 -19.53
C LYS A 33 -22.03 -17.90 -18.19
N THR A 34 -22.85 -18.44 -17.29
CA THR A 34 -23.00 -17.89 -15.94
C THR A 34 -21.68 -17.94 -15.17
N LEU A 35 -20.99 -19.07 -15.19
CA LEU A 35 -19.68 -19.22 -14.53
C LEU A 35 -18.62 -18.29 -15.10
N GLN A 36 -18.62 -18.07 -16.42
CA GLN A 36 -17.73 -17.10 -17.06
C GLN A 36 -18.01 -15.67 -16.59
N ALA A 37 -19.28 -15.27 -16.55
CA ALA A 37 -19.68 -13.94 -16.08
C ALA A 37 -19.33 -13.73 -14.60
N GLU A 38 -19.57 -14.73 -13.74
CA GLU A 38 -19.19 -14.68 -12.33
C GLU A 38 -17.67 -14.56 -12.16
N ARG A 39 -16.90 -15.32 -12.94
CA ARG A 39 -15.44 -15.26 -12.92
C ARG A 39 -14.93 -13.89 -13.37
N GLU A 40 -15.51 -13.31 -14.43
CA GLU A 40 -15.14 -11.99 -14.91
C GLU A 40 -15.43 -10.92 -13.87
N ALA A 41 -16.63 -10.94 -13.26
CA ALA A 41 -16.99 -10.02 -12.19
C ALA A 41 -16.02 -10.12 -10.99
N PHE A 42 -15.68 -11.34 -10.57
CA PHE A 42 -14.70 -11.57 -9.51
C PHE A 42 -13.32 -10.99 -9.87
N LEU A 43 -12.85 -11.21 -11.10
CA LEU A 43 -11.56 -10.69 -11.55
C LEU A 43 -11.55 -9.16 -11.62
N LEU A 44 -12.64 -8.53 -12.07
CA LEU A 44 -12.78 -7.07 -12.08
C LEU A 44 -12.74 -6.50 -10.66
N GLU A 45 -13.43 -7.12 -9.71
CA GLU A 45 -13.39 -6.70 -8.30
C GLU A 45 -11.97 -6.81 -7.73
N LYS A 46 -11.26 -7.91 -8.02
CA LYS A 46 -9.87 -8.09 -7.61
C LYS A 46 -8.94 -7.06 -8.23
N LYS A 47 -9.14 -6.75 -9.51
CA LYS A 47 -8.37 -5.73 -10.21
C LYS A 47 -8.57 -4.36 -9.56
N ALA A 48 -9.80 -3.96 -9.28
CA ALA A 48 -10.10 -2.68 -8.64
C ALA A 48 -9.43 -2.55 -7.26
N LYS A 49 -9.48 -3.60 -6.44
CA LYS A 49 -8.79 -3.63 -5.13
C LYS A 49 -7.27 -3.51 -5.25
N LEU A 50 -6.68 -4.12 -6.28
CA LEU A 50 -5.24 -4.01 -6.52
C LEU A 50 -4.85 -2.62 -7.02
N GLU A 51 -5.67 -1.98 -7.85
CA GLU A 51 -5.45 -0.61 -8.33
C GLU A 51 -5.59 0.43 -7.21
N GLU A 52 -6.51 0.23 -6.27
CA GLU A 52 -6.63 1.05 -5.06
C GLU A 52 -5.37 0.94 -4.20
N LYS A 53 -4.96 -0.30 -3.89
CA LYS A 53 -3.76 -0.54 -3.09
C LYS A 53 -2.48 -0.05 -3.74
N LEU A 54 -2.40 -0.10 -5.08
CA LEU A 54 -1.26 0.45 -5.80
C LEU A 54 -1.16 1.96 -5.63
N ARG A 55 -2.30 2.67 -5.72
CA ARG A 55 -2.35 4.13 -5.48
C ARG A 55 -1.94 4.50 -4.06
N GLU A 56 -2.44 3.78 -3.05
CA GLU A 56 -2.03 3.99 -1.65
C GLU A 56 -0.51 3.86 -1.49
N ILE A 57 0.10 2.83 -2.08
CA ILE A 57 1.55 2.63 -2.03
C ILE A 57 2.30 3.74 -2.76
N GLU A 58 1.79 4.21 -3.90
CA GLU A 58 2.40 5.31 -4.65
C GLU A 58 2.39 6.62 -3.83
N ASP A 59 1.27 6.92 -3.17
CA ASP A 59 1.11 8.08 -2.31
C ASP A 59 2.06 8.02 -1.09
N GLU A 60 2.09 6.88 -0.38
CA GLU A 60 3.01 6.65 0.76
C GLU A 60 4.49 6.80 0.34
N LEU A 61 4.82 6.36 -0.86
CA LEU A 61 6.18 6.42 -1.39
C LEU A 61 6.57 7.86 -1.76
N GLU A 62 5.63 8.66 -2.27
CA GLU A 62 5.83 10.10 -2.49
C GLU A 62 6.07 10.84 -1.17
N GLU A 63 5.25 10.57 -0.15
CA GLU A 63 5.44 11.13 1.19
C GLU A 63 6.82 10.76 1.77
N LEU A 64 7.23 9.51 1.63
CA LEU A 64 8.53 9.04 2.12
C LEU A 64 9.69 9.73 1.41
N ARG A 65 9.57 9.96 0.09
CA ARG A 65 10.58 10.72 -0.68
C ARG A 65 10.69 12.15 -0.19
N ALA A 66 9.56 12.84 0.00
CA ALA A 66 9.54 14.20 0.50
C ALA A 66 10.15 14.30 1.91
N PHE A 67 9.82 13.33 2.79
CA PHE A 67 10.43 13.24 4.11
C PHE A 67 11.94 13.05 4.04
N TYR A 68 12.42 12.14 3.19
CA TYR A 68 13.84 11.87 3.02
C TYR A 68 14.62 13.08 2.51
N GLU A 69 14.09 13.80 1.52
CA GLU A 69 14.69 15.03 1.01
C GLU A 69 14.79 16.11 2.09
N LYS A 70 13.75 16.27 2.91
CA LYS A 70 13.76 17.20 4.04
C LYS A 70 14.83 16.81 5.07
N ALA A 71 14.89 15.53 5.43
CA ALA A 71 15.88 15.02 6.38
C ALA A 71 17.32 15.23 5.89
N LEU A 72 17.57 15.10 4.58
CA LEU A 72 18.87 15.41 3.98
C LEU A 72 19.23 16.89 4.14
N LYS A 73 18.31 17.80 3.80
CA LYS A 73 18.53 19.24 3.94
C LYS A 73 18.80 19.64 5.40
N ASP A 74 18.04 19.08 6.33
CA ASP A 74 18.23 19.33 7.76
C ASP A 74 19.60 18.82 8.23
N LYS A 75 20.04 17.64 7.76
CA LYS A 75 21.36 17.10 8.08
C LYS A 75 22.49 17.99 7.55
N GLU A 76 22.39 18.45 6.31
CA GLU A 76 23.37 19.36 5.71
C GLU A 76 23.46 20.68 6.48
N LEU A 77 22.29 21.27 6.82
CA LEU A 77 22.21 22.47 7.62
C LEU A 77 22.88 22.27 8.98
N MET A 78 22.52 21.21 9.72
CA MET A 78 23.10 20.90 11.03
C MET A 78 24.60 20.67 10.97
N THR A 79 25.09 20.04 9.91
CA THR A 79 26.53 19.84 9.69
C THR A 79 27.23 21.18 9.49
N SER A 80 26.68 22.06 8.66
CA SER A 80 27.25 23.39 8.42
C SER A 80 27.26 24.27 9.68
N VAL A 81 26.19 24.23 10.47
CA VAL A 81 26.09 24.97 11.75
C VAL A 81 27.11 24.45 12.75
N ARG A 82 27.28 23.12 12.85
CA ARG A 82 28.29 22.52 13.72
C ARG A 82 29.70 22.96 13.36
N GLU A 83 30.03 23.04 12.07
CA GLU A 83 31.34 23.52 11.62
C GLU A 83 31.57 24.99 11.94
N LYS A 84 30.56 25.85 11.75
CA LYS A 84 30.64 27.27 12.13
C LYS A 84 30.88 27.44 13.63
N LEU A 85 30.08 26.78 14.46
CA LEU A 85 30.24 26.80 15.92
C LEU A 85 31.60 26.26 16.37
N ARG A 86 32.16 25.28 15.66
CA ARG A 86 33.50 24.77 15.97
C ARG A 86 34.57 25.84 15.72
N LYS A 87 34.51 26.53 14.57
CA LYS A 87 35.45 27.62 14.24
C LYS A 87 35.33 28.78 15.23
N GLU A 88 34.11 29.24 15.50
CA GLU A 88 33.85 30.31 16.47
C GLU A 88 34.37 29.94 17.88
N ASN A 89 34.18 28.69 18.33
CA ASN A 89 34.72 28.24 19.61
C ASN A 89 36.26 28.20 19.63
N GLU A 90 36.90 27.80 18.52
CA GLU A 90 38.36 27.79 18.41
C GLU A 90 38.93 29.22 18.44
N GLU A 91 38.27 30.18 17.80
CA GLU A 91 38.61 31.61 17.84
C GLU A 91 38.44 32.20 19.24
N LEU A 92 37.27 32.00 19.86
CA LEU A 92 37.00 32.48 21.21
C LEU A 92 37.99 31.89 22.23
N LYS A 93 38.39 30.62 22.09
CA LYS A 93 39.42 30.01 22.95
C LYS A 93 40.76 30.73 22.81
N LYS A 94 41.19 31.06 21.59
CA LYS A 94 42.44 31.81 21.34
C LYS A 94 42.39 33.19 21.99
N GLU A 95 41.31 33.95 21.76
CA GLU A 95 41.13 35.28 22.37
C GLU A 95 41.16 35.21 23.91
N LEU A 96 40.55 34.17 24.48
CA LEU A 96 40.48 33.99 25.93
C LEU A 96 41.85 33.61 26.51
N GLU A 97 42.63 32.79 25.80
CA GLU A 97 44.02 32.51 26.16
C GLU A 97 44.92 33.75 26.06
N GLU A 98 44.78 34.56 25.02
CA GLU A 98 45.52 35.81 24.84
C GLU A 98 45.21 36.80 25.97
N LYS A 99 43.93 37.02 26.28
CA LYS A 99 43.51 37.86 27.43
C LYS A 99 44.07 37.35 28.75
N ARG A 100 44.09 36.03 28.98
CA ARG A 100 44.70 35.44 30.19
C ARG A 100 46.21 35.71 30.26
N ARG A 101 46.92 35.61 29.14
CA ARG A 101 48.36 35.94 29.08
C ARG A 101 48.62 37.42 29.34
N GLU A 102 47.80 38.31 28.79
CA GLU A 102 47.90 39.75 29.03
C GLU A 102 47.68 40.13 30.50
N ILE A 103 46.71 39.51 31.17
CA ILE A 103 46.44 39.74 32.59
C ILE A 103 47.62 39.23 33.44
N ASN A 104 48.15 38.05 33.14
CA ASN A 104 49.29 37.47 33.86
C ASN A 104 50.60 38.25 33.64
N ASN A 105 50.77 38.94 32.51
CA ASN A 105 51.97 39.75 32.23
C ASN A 105 51.87 41.19 32.80
N LYS A 106 50.70 41.63 33.27
CA LYS A 106 50.47 42.95 33.89
C LYS A 106 50.45 42.90 35.42
N THR A 107 50.57 41.71 36.02
CA THR A 107 50.65 41.48 37.46
C THR A 107 52.07 41.10 37.83
#